data_AF-A0A950H465-F1
#
_entry.id   AF-A0A950H465-F1
#
_cell.length_a   1.000
_cell.length_b   1.000
_cell.length_c   1.000
_cell.angle_alpha   90.00
_cell.angle_beta   90.00
_cell.angle_gamma   90.00
#
_symmetry.space_group_name_H-M   'P 1'
#
loop_
_entity.id
_entity.type
_entity.pdbx_description
1 polymer ?
#
loop_
_entity_poly.entity_id
_entity_poly.type
_entity_poly.pdbx_seq_one_letter_code
_entity_poly.pdbx_strand_id
1 'polypeptide(L)'
;MKTASSALVAFLNAARADPDAAIAFADCFTFTLSTGAVLTTTNIDQPVVYNGATFSASGPLVQGLKYRSTVGLEVDKQQISIAARPT
;
A
#
# COMPACT_ATOMS: atom_id res chain seq x y z
N MET A 1 0.06 -13.05 9.34
CA MET A 1 -0.62 -11.73 9.48
C MET A 1 0.30 -10.85 10.31
N LYS A 2 0.69 -9.65 9.84
CA LYS A 2 1.52 -8.75 10.67
C LYS A 2 0.64 -8.20 11.80
N THR A 3 1.17 -8.14 13.02
CA THR A 3 0.47 -7.57 14.16
C THR A 3 0.27 -6.07 13.94
N ALA A 4 -0.97 -5.59 14.03
CA ALA A 4 -1.27 -4.16 13.97
C ALA A 4 -0.66 -3.44 15.19
N SER A 5 -0.13 -2.23 15.00
CA SER A 5 0.38 -1.43 16.10
C SER A 5 -0.76 -1.01 17.04
N SER A 6 -0.45 -0.78 18.32
CA SER A 6 -1.43 -0.30 19.30
C SER A 6 -2.09 1.02 18.86
N ALA A 7 -1.31 1.92 18.26
CA ALA A 7 -1.80 3.18 17.70
C ALA A 7 -2.83 2.96 16.57
N LEU A 8 -2.57 2.01 15.66
CA LEU A 8 -3.50 1.68 14.58
C LEU A 8 -4.79 1.04 15.13
N VAL A 9 -4.68 0.13 16.10
CA VAL A 9 -5.85 -0.49 16.74
C VAL A 9 -6.72 0.57 17.42
N ALA A 10 -6.11 1.50 18.16
CA ALA A 10 -6.82 2.60 18.81
C ALA A 10 -7.54 3.51 17.78
N PHE A 11 -6.85 3.89 16.71
CA PHE A 11 -7.44 4.67 15.61
C PHE A 11 -8.64 3.95 14.97
N LEU A 12 -8.50 2.68 14.64
CA LEU A 12 -9.58 1.89 14.03
C LEU A 12 -10.77 1.72 14.98
N ASN A 13 -10.54 1.58 16.29
CA ASN A 13 -11.63 1.50 17.26
C ASN A 13 -12.37 2.84 17.40
N ALA A 14 -11.66 3.97 17.38
CA ALA A 14 -12.28 5.29 17.36
C ALA A 14 -13.12 5.50 16.09
N ALA A 15 -12.58 5.16 14.92
CA ALA A 15 -13.30 5.28 13.65
C ALA A 15 -14.54 4.36 13.56
N ARG A 16 -14.55 3.21 14.24
CA ARG A 16 -15.75 2.35 14.31
C ARG A 16 -16.87 2.93 15.17
N ALA A 17 -16.54 3.78 16.13
CA ALA A 17 -17.51 4.40 17.03
C ALA A 17 -18.18 5.64 16.40
N ASP A 18 -17.62 6.16 15.32
CA ASP A 18 -18.11 7.32 14.57
C ASP A 18 -18.43 6.94 13.12
N PRO A 19 -19.72 6.80 12.75
CA PRO A 19 -20.14 6.41 11.41
C PRO A 19 -19.61 7.33 10.29
N ASP A 20 -19.32 8.59 10.60
CA ASP A 20 -18.88 9.60 9.63
C ASP A 20 -17.36 9.84 9.66
N ALA A 21 -16.61 8.97 10.35
CA ALA A 21 -15.16 9.09 10.46
C ALA A 21 -14.47 9.03 9.07
N ALA A 22 -13.78 10.11 8.71
CA ALA A 22 -12.94 10.14 7.52
C ALA A 22 -11.62 9.39 7.75
N ILE A 23 -11.38 8.33 6.97
CA ILE A 23 -10.13 7.57 7.00
C ILE A 23 -9.33 7.89 5.74
N ALA A 24 -8.19 8.57 5.92
CA ALA A 24 -7.19 8.71 4.87
C ALA A 24 -6.24 7.50 4.89
N PHE A 25 -5.99 6.90 3.73
CA PHE A 25 -5.02 5.83 3.56
C PHE A 25 -4.19 6.08 2.31
N ALA A 26 -2.93 5.64 2.35
CA ALA A 26 -2.03 5.67 1.21
C ALA A 26 -1.35 4.31 1.11
N ASP A 27 -1.40 3.72 -0.07
CA ASP A 27 -0.70 2.47 -0.35
C ASP A 27 0.75 2.78 -0.71
N CYS A 28 1.66 2.04 -0.10
CA CYS A 28 3.09 2.18 -0.25
C CYS A 28 3.63 0.89 -0.87
N PHE A 29 4.10 0.98 -2.11
CA PHE A 29 4.62 -0.15 -2.88
C PHE A 29 6.13 -0.11 -2.94
N THR A 30 6.75 -1.28 -2.79
CA THR A 30 8.19 -1.47 -2.97
C THR A 30 8.42 -2.46 -4.10
N PHE A 31 9.14 -2.04 -5.13
CA PHE A 31 9.58 -2.90 -6.23
C PHE A 31 11.06 -3.21 -6.05
N THR A 32 11.41 -4.49 -6.05
CA THR A 32 12.80 -4.94 -6.14
C THR A 32 13.02 -5.47 -7.55
N LEU A 33 13.80 -4.75 -8.34
CA LEU A 33 14.10 -5.13 -9.72
C LEU A 33 15.19 -6.21 -9.76
N SER A 34 15.26 -6.95 -10.86
CA SER A 34 16.30 -7.96 -11.08
C SER A 34 17.72 -7.39 -11.07
N THR A 35 17.88 -6.09 -11.31
CA THR A 35 19.14 -5.35 -11.22
C THR A 35 19.57 -5.06 -9.77
N GLY A 36 18.74 -5.39 -8.78
CA GLY A 36 18.95 -5.03 -7.38
C GLY A 36 18.47 -3.62 -7.01
N ALA A 37 17.98 -2.84 -7.97
CA ALA A 37 17.40 -1.53 -7.69
C ALA A 37 16.07 -1.67 -6.92
N VAL A 38 15.90 -0.82 -5.90
CA VAL A 38 14.67 -0.75 -5.10
C VAL A 38 13.95 0.55 -5.40
N LEU A 39 12.68 0.46 -5.79
CA LEU A 39 11.81 1.61 -6.03
C LEU A 39 10.70 1.65 -4.99
N THR A 40 10.52 2.79 -4.35
CA THR A 40 9.45 3.04 -3.37
C THR A 40 8.47 4.05 -3.95
N THR A 41 7.21 3.65 -4.08
CA THR A 41 6.18 4.42 -4.79
C THR A 41 4.89 4.43 -3.99
N THR A 42 4.10 5.49 -4.12
CA THR A 42 2.79 5.57 -3.46
C THR A 42 1.70 5.91 -4.48
N ASN A 43 0.46 5.47 -4.21
CA ASN A 43 -0.70 5.79 -5.02
C ASN A 43 -1.25 7.21 -4.78
N ILE A 44 -0.84 7.86 -3.68
CA ILE A 44 -1.29 9.21 -3.36
C ILE A 44 -0.41 10.26 -4.07
N ASP A 45 -1.00 11.41 -4.39
CA ASP A 45 -0.31 12.49 -5.10
C ASP A 45 0.66 13.31 -4.21
N GLN A 46 1.16 12.73 -3.12
CA GLN A 46 2.16 13.34 -2.23
C GLN A 46 3.17 12.29 -1.74
N PRO A 47 4.45 12.65 -1.54
CA PRO A 47 5.43 11.73 -0.96
C PRO A 47 5.04 11.29 0.46
N VAL A 48 5.24 10.01 0.77
CA VAL A 48 4.94 9.44 2.09
C VAL A 48 6.22 8.91 2.72
N VAL A 49 6.53 9.34 3.94
CA VAL A 49 7.66 8.81 4.71
C VAL A 49 7.16 7.72 5.65
N TYR A 50 7.67 6.50 5.49
CA TYR A 50 7.29 5.37 6.33
C TYR A 50 8.47 4.42 6.54
N ASN A 51 8.71 4.02 7.79
CA ASN A 51 9.77 3.08 8.17
C ASN A 51 11.17 3.44 7.62
N GLY A 52 11.51 4.73 7.63
CA GLY A 52 12.80 5.24 7.12
C GLY A 52 12.92 5.34 5.60
N ALA A 53 11.89 4.95 4.84
CA ALA A 53 11.84 5.09 3.39
C ALA A 53 10.90 6.23 2.97
N THR A 54 11.24 6.91 1.87
CA THR A 54 10.35 7.88 1.22
C THR A 54 9.72 7.22 0.00
N PHE A 55 8.40 7.11 -0.01
CA PHE A 55 7.61 6.60 -1.12
C PHE A 55 7.26 7.76 -2.05
N SER A 56 7.72 7.68 -3.30
CA SER A 56 7.54 8.74 -4.28
C SER A 56 6.14 8.70 -4.92
N ALA A 57 5.51 9.87 -5.03
CA ALA A 57 4.28 10.07 -5.80
C ALA A 57 4.53 10.18 -7.31
N SER A 58 5.77 10.38 -7.75
CA SER A 58 6.12 10.45 -9.18
C SER A 58 6.35 9.08 -9.82
N GLY A 59 6.30 8.01 -9.03
CA GLY A 59 6.53 6.65 -9.47
C GLY A 59 5.41 6.09 -10.36
N PRO A 60 5.55 4.83 -10.82
CA PRO A 60 4.48 4.13 -11.51
C PRO A 60 3.19 4.11 -10.69
N LEU A 61 2.06 4.32 -11.37
CA LEU A 61 0.74 4.17 -10.81
C LEU A 61 0.38 2.69 -10.77
N VAL A 62 0.12 2.18 -9.57
CA VAL A 62 -0.27 0.79 -9.32
C VAL A 62 -1.77 0.75 -9.02
N GLN A 63 -2.50 -0.03 -9.80
CA GLN A 63 -3.95 -0.18 -9.63
C GLN A 63 -4.38 -1.65 -9.66
N GLY A 64 -5.42 -1.96 -8.90
CA GLY A 64 -6.07 -3.27 -8.92
C GLY A 64 -5.45 -4.32 -8.00
N LEU A 65 -4.41 -3.95 -7.24
CA LEU A 65 -3.85 -4.82 -6.21
C LEU A 65 -4.87 -5.00 -5.09
N LYS A 66 -5.32 -6.24 -4.88
CA LYS A 66 -6.24 -6.59 -3.80
C LYS A 66 -5.56 -7.58 -2.87
N TYR A 67 -5.74 -7.37 -1.57
CA TYR A 67 -5.32 -8.37 -0.59
C TYR A 67 -6.28 -9.55 -0.65
N ARG A 68 -5.74 -10.74 -0.93
CA ARG A 68 -6.42 -12.03 -0.80
C ARG A 68 -5.63 -12.89 0.16
N SER A 69 -6.34 -13.67 0.97
CA SER A 69 -5.74 -14.61 1.92
C SER A 69 -6.68 -15.80 2.07
N THR A 70 -6.29 -16.93 1.51
CA THR A 70 -7.05 -18.19 1.56
C THR A 70 -6.17 -19.33 2.05
N VAL A 71 -6.77 -20.33 2.70
CA VAL A 71 -6.06 -21.56 3.10
C VAL A 71 -6.18 -22.57 1.96
N GLY A 72 -5.05 -23.02 1.42
CA GLY A 72 -5.00 -23.98 0.33
C GLY A 72 -3.63 -24.02 -0.34
N LEU A 73 -3.48 -24.89 -1.34
CA LEU A 73 -2.25 -25.01 -2.15
C LEU A 73 -2.22 -24.04 -3.34
N GLU A 74 -3.36 -23.45 -3.67
CA GLU A 74 -3.48 -22.53 -4.79
C GLU A 74 -2.77 -21.21 -4.52
N VAL A 75 -2.04 -20.74 -5.53
CA VAL A 75 -1.42 -19.40 -5.50
C VAL A 75 -2.47 -18.33 -5.75
N ASP A 76 -2.27 -17.15 -5.15
CA ASP A 76 -3.09 -15.99 -5.45
C ASP A 76 -2.78 -15.46 -6.85
N LYS A 77 -3.80 -15.48 -7.72
CA LYS A 77 -3.76 -14.92 -9.07
C LYS A 77 -4.56 -13.63 -9.09
N GLN A 78 -3.91 -12.54 -9.50
CA GLN A 78 -4.58 -11.27 -9.71
C GLN A 78 -3.99 -10.55 -10.92
N GLN A 79 -4.84 -9.79 -11.59
CA GLN A 79 -4.42 -8.87 -12.64
C GLN A 79 -4.25 -7.49 -12.03
N ILE A 80 -3.05 -6.94 -12.17
CA ILE A 80 -2.74 -5.56 -11.75
C ILE A 80 -2.36 -4.75 -12.98
N SER A 81 -2.67 -3.46 -12.92
CA SER A 81 -2.21 -2.48 -13.91
C SER A 81 -1.08 -1.66 -13.30
N ILE A 82 0.02 -1.53 -14.03
CA ILE A 82 1.15 -0.69 -13.67
C ILE A 82 1.39 0.27 -14.84
N ALA A 83 1.23 1.56 -14.61
CA ALA A 83 1.42 2.59 -15.63
C ALA A 83 2.55 3.53 -15.23
N ALA A 84 3.49 3.78 -16.15
CA ALA A 84 4.46 4.84 -15.98
C ALA A 84 3.83 6.21 -16.31
N ARG A 85 4.17 7.24 -15.54
CA ARG A 85 3.83 8.62 -15.90
C ARG A 85 4.70 9.06 -17.10
N PRO A 86 4.16 9.84 -18.06
CA PRO A 86 4.98 10.42 -19.14
C PRO A 86 6.13 11.25 -18.56
N THR A 87 7.30 11.13 -19.16
CA THR A 87 8.51 11.92 -18.83
C THR A 87 8.40 13.35 -19.32
#